data_AF-A0A2M9P677-F1
#
_entry.id   AF-A0A2M9P677-F1
#
_cell.length_a   1.000
_cell.length_b   1.000
_cell.length_c   1.000
_cell.angle_alpha   90.00
_cell.angle_beta   90.00
_cell.angle_gamma   90.00
#
_symmetry.space_group_name_H-M   'P 1'
#
loop_
_entity.id
_entity.type
_entity.pdbx_description
1 polymer ?
#
loop_
_entity_poly.entity_id
_entity_poly.type
_entity_poly.pdbx_seq_one_letter_code
_entity_poly.pdbx_strand_id
1 'polypeptide(L)'
;MRVDLSQGRWVNEPSDWRLDGDVLLLTTDDRTDFWRETHYGFTRDSGHFLGVPAGESFTATLRVQGEFRSLYDQAGLMIRLDATRWVKTGVEFSDGEAFLSTVVTDGKSD
;
A
#
# COMPACT_ATOMS: atom_id res chain seq x y z
N MET A 1 -5.11 -9.15 -18.44
CA MET A 1 -4.25 -8.09 -19.00
C MET A 1 -3.18 -7.80 -17.95
N ARG A 2 -1.89 -7.76 -18.32
CA ARG A 2 -0.85 -7.29 -17.41
C ARG A 2 -0.87 -5.76 -17.42
N VAL A 3 -0.77 -5.16 -16.24
CA VAL A 3 -0.71 -3.70 -16.07
C VAL A 3 0.72 -3.24 -16.34
N ASP A 4 0.89 -2.20 -17.14
CA ASP A 4 2.19 -1.55 -17.34
C ASP A 4 2.49 -0.62 -16.15
N LEU A 5 3.35 -1.10 -15.25
CA LEU A 5 3.73 -0.36 -14.04
C LEU A 5 4.57 0.89 -14.35
N SER A 6 5.17 1.00 -15.53
CA SER A 6 5.92 2.20 -15.93
C SER A 6 5.04 3.44 -16.12
N GLN A 7 3.72 3.24 -16.31
CA GLN A 7 2.72 4.31 -16.37
C GLN A 7 2.13 4.64 -14.99
N GLY A 8 2.58 3.97 -13.93
CA GLY A 8 2.17 4.23 -12.57
C GLY A 8 2.61 5.60 -12.10
N ARG A 9 1.83 6.18 -11.18
CA ARG A 9 2.13 7.44 -10.50
C ARG A 9 2.26 7.19 -9.01
N TRP A 10 3.36 7.66 -8.45
CA TRP A 10 3.59 7.55 -7.02
C TRP A 10 2.72 8.52 -6.23
N VAL A 11 2.16 8.01 -5.14
CA VAL A 11 1.84 8.77 -3.94
C VAL A 11 2.93 8.38 -2.93
N ASN A 12 3.72 9.36 -2.50
CA ASN A 12 4.93 9.19 -1.68
C ASN A 12 5.92 8.22 -2.34
N GLU A 13 6.63 8.69 -3.36
CA GLU A 13 7.70 7.90 -4.02
C GLU A 13 8.81 7.56 -3.00
N PRO A 14 9.17 6.27 -2.83
CA PRO A 14 10.25 5.88 -1.93
C PRO A 14 11.60 6.36 -2.45
N SER A 15 12.58 6.54 -1.55
CA SER A 15 13.94 6.96 -1.94
C SER A 15 14.71 5.89 -2.74
N ASP A 16 14.35 4.61 -2.58
CA ASP A 16 14.98 3.48 -3.26
C ASP A 16 13.93 2.55 -3.88
N TRP A 17 13.83 2.58 -5.20
CA TRP A 17 13.02 1.65 -5.97
C TRP A 17 13.55 1.47 -7.40
N ARG A 18 13.14 0.37 -8.03
CA ARG A 18 13.33 0.14 -9.46
C ARG A 18 12.24 -0.76 -10.04
N LEU A 19 11.99 -0.59 -11.33
CA LEU A 19 11.20 -1.53 -12.13
C LEU A 19 12.14 -2.44 -12.91
N ASP A 20 11.94 -3.76 -12.77
CA ASP A 20 12.65 -4.80 -13.51
C ASP A 20 11.61 -5.60 -14.31
N GLY A 21 11.32 -5.12 -15.53
CA GLY A 21 10.20 -5.62 -16.32
C GLY A 21 8.85 -5.33 -15.65
N ASP A 22 8.15 -6.38 -15.24
CA ASP A 22 6.86 -6.30 -14.52
C ASP A 22 7.01 -6.45 -12.99
N VAL A 23 8.23 -6.43 -12.47
CA VAL A 23 8.53 -6.51 -11.04
C VAL A 23 8.91 -5.14 -10.48
N LEU A 24 8.18 -4.69 -9.47
CA LEU A 24 8.55 -3.52 -8.67
C LEU A 24 9.36 -3.98 -7.46
N LEU A 25 10.60 -3.51 -7.37
CA LEU A 25 11.44 -3.65 -6.18
C LEU A 25 11.52 -2.30 -5.48
N LEU A 26 11.29 -2.26 -4.18
CA LEU A 26 11.37 -1.03 -3.40
C LEU A 26 11.82 -1.32 -1.96
N THR A 27 12.42 -0.30 -1.34
CA THR A 27 12.68 -0.20 0.09
C THR A 27 11.80 0.92 0.65
N THR A 28 11.10 0.68 1.76
CA THR A 28 10.27 1.71 2.39
C THR A 28 11.16 2.76 3.07
N ASP A 29 10.75 4.03 2.99
CA ASP A 29 11.33 5.08 3.82
C ASP A 29 10.85 4.95 5.27
N ASP A 30 11.52 5.63 6.20
CA ASP A 30 11.15 5.60 7.62
C ASP A 30 9.80 6.29 7.91
N ARG A 31 9.03 5.71 8.83
CA ARG A 31 7.79 6.31 9.41
C ARG A 31 6.69 6.61 8.37
N THR A 32 6.52 5.68 7.44
CA THR A 32 5.47 5.73 6.42
C THR A 32 4.25 4.91 6.82
N ASP A 33 3.04 5.44 6.65
CA ASP A 33 1.81 4.69 6.96
C ASP A 33 0.58 5.29 6.24
N PHE A 34 -0.48 4.48 6.13
CA PHE A 34 -1.83 4.88 5.75
C PHE A 34 -2.81 4.51 6.87
N TRP A 35 -3.34 5.52 7.56
CA TRP A 35 -4.35 5.34 8.61
C TRP A 35 -5.13 6.64 8.83
N ARG A 36 -6.42 6.55 9.18
CA ARG A 36 -7.25 7.72 9.49
C ARG A 36 -8.05 7.54 10.78
N GLU A 37 -7.63 8.26 11.80
CA GLU A 37 -8.34 8.66 13.03
C GLU A 37 -8.78 7.55 14.00
N THR A 38 -9.30 6.44 13.52
CA THR A 38 -9.92 5.41 14.36
C THR A 38 -8.95 4.90 15.41
N HIS A 39 -9.42 4.83 16.66
CA HIS A 39 -8.70 4.46 17.88
C HIS A 39 -7.53 5.38 18.26
N TYR A 40 -6.66 5.74 17.32
CA TYR A 40 -5.40 6.43 17.60
C TYR A 40 -5.45 7.97 17.50
N GLY A 41 -6.49 8.53 16.90
CA GLY A 41 -6.70 9.98 16.78
C GLY A 41 -5.77 10.71 15.80
N PHE A 42 -4.83 10.00 15.14
CA PHE A 42 -3.95 10.57 14.12
C PHE A 42 -4.37 10.19 12.70
N THR A 43 -3.92 10.97 11.73
CA THR A 43 -3.97 10.63 10.30
C THR A 43 -2.56 10.47 9.75
N ARG A 44 -2.35 9.45 8.92
CA ARG A 44 -1.15 9.20 8.13
C ARG A 44 -1.56 8.90 6.70
N ASP A 45 -0.89 9.58 5.77
CA ASP A 45 -1.06 9.41 4.33
C ASP A 45 0.32 9.44 3.66
N SER A 46 1.31 8.85 4.32
CA SER A 46 2.74 8.87 3.98
C SER A 46 3.26 7.54 3.44
N GLY A 47 2.43 6.49 3.44
CA GLY A 47 2.77 5.20 2.84
C GLY A 47 3.07 5.28 1.34
N HIS A 48 3.88 4.36 0.83
CA HIS A 48 4.22 4.31 -0.59
C HIS A 48 3.11 3.64 -1.39
N PHE A 49 2.66 4.28 -2.47
CA PHE A 49 1.67 3.73 -3.37
C PHE A 49 1.97 4.07 -4.82
N LEU A 50 2.27 3.06 -5.64
CA LEU A 50 2.37 3.19 -7.09
C LEU A 50 0.98 2.93 -7.70
N GLY A 51 0.25 4.00 -8.02
CA GLY A 51 -1.11 3.91 -8.55
C GLY A 51 -1.13 3.88 -10.09
N VAL A 52 -1.86 2.93 -10.66
CA VAL A 52 -2.20 2.92 -12.10
C VAL A 52 -3.70 3.20 -12.26
N PRO A 53 -4.12 4.11 -13.15
CA PRO A 53 -5.54 4.34 -13.40
C PRO A 53 -6.26 3.05 -13.84
N ALA A 54 -7.35 2.73 -13.14
CA ALA A 54 -8.23 1.62 -13.49
C ALA A 54 -9.58 2.15 -13.99
N GLY A 55 -10.28 1.36 -14.81
CA GLY A 55 -11.64 1.66 -15.23
C GLY A 55 -12.67 1.48 -14.09
N GLU A 56 -13.95 1.69 -14.40
CA GLU A 56 -15.06 1.57 -13.43
C GLU A 56 -15.20 0.19 -12.79
N SER A 57 -14.66 -0.85 -13.44
CA SER A 57 -14.63 -2.21 -12.93
C SER A 57 -13.36 -2.90 -13.40
N PHE A 58 -12.69 -3.61 -12.49
CA PHE A 58 -11.46 -4.30 -12.79
C PHE A 58 -11.26 -5.49 -11.85
N THR A 59 -10.32 -6.36 -12.22
CA THR A 59 -9.75 -7.36 -11.31
C THR A 59 -8.26 -7.13 -11.27
N ALA A 60 -7.71 -7.04 -10.05
CA ALA A 60 -6.28 -6.91 -9.83
C ALA A 60 -5.78 -8.09 -9.01
N THR A 61 -4.57 -8.54 -9.32
CA THR A 61 -3.89 -9.60 -8.57
C THR A 61 -2.43 -9.23 -8.50
N LEU A 62 -1.84 -9.37 -7.31
CA LEU A 62 -0.45 -9.07 -7.04
C LEU A 62 0.17 -10.25 -6.30
N ARG A 63 1.44 -10.51 -6.58
CA ARG A 63 2.29 -11.35 -5.73
C ARG A 63 3.19 -10.43 -4.91
N VAL A 64 3.15 -10.57 -3.59
CA VAL A 64 4.02 -9.83 -2.68
C VAL A 64 5.11 -10.77 -2.16
N GLN A 65 6.35 -10.28 -2.17
CA GLN A 65 7.49 -10.92 -1.53
C GLN A 65 8.20 -9.83 -0.72
N GLY A 66 8.31 -10.00 0.59
CA GLY A 66 8.87 -9.01 1.48
C GLY A 66 9.60 -9.66 2.65
N GLU A 67 10.58 -8.93 3.19
CA GLU A 67 11.32 -9.30 4.40
C GLU A 67 10.69 -8.61 5.62
N PHE A 68 9.52 -9.07 6.04
CA PHE A 68 8.81 -8.52 7.20
C PHE A 68 9.57 -8.83 8.49
N ARG A 69 10.04 -7.79 9.18
CA ARG A 69 10.96 -7.92 10.33
C ARG A 69 10.57 -7.04 11.50
N SER A 70 9.98 -5.89 11.23
CA SER A 70 9.67 -4.86 12.22
C SER A 70 8.17 -4.75 12.43
N LEU A 71 7.79 -4.37 13.65
CA LEU A 71 6.40 -4.13 14.00
C LEU A 71 5.78 -3.11 13.04
N TYR A 72 4.65 -3.48 12.44
CA TYR A 72 3.87 -2.74 11.44
C TYR A 72 4.48 -2.66 10.03
N ASP A 73 5.45 -3.52 9.69
CA ASP A 73 5.84 -3.71 8.28
C ASP A 73 4.63 -4.18 7.48
N GLN A 74 4.35 -3.50 6.36
CA GLN A 74 3.16 -3.73 5.53
C GLN A 74 3.53 -3.78 4.05
N ALA A 75 2.95 -4.71 3.32
CA ALA A 75 3.02 -4.72 1.86
C ALA A 75 1.80 -5.43 1.25
N GLY A 76 1.28 -4.88 0.16
CA GLY A 76 0.00 -5.32 -0.37
C GLY A 76 -0.49 -4.55 -1.58
N LEU A 77 -1.80 -4.59 -1.76
CA LEU A 77 -2.53 -3.87 -2.78
C LEU A 77 -3.32 -2.72 -2.14
N MET A 78 -3.39 -1.59 -2.84
CA MET A 78 -4.27 -0.48 -2.48
C MET A 78 -5.19 -0.12 -3.66
N ILE A 79 -6.43 0.21 -3.33
CA ILE A 79 -7.38 0.88 -4.23
C ILE A 79 -7.61 2.26 -3.62
N ARG A 80 -7.38 3.33 -4.40
CA ARG A 80 -7.42 4.71 -3.89
C ARG A 80 -8.20 5.62 -4.82
N LEU A 81 -9.19 6.31 -4.27
CA LEU A 81 -9.88 7.41 -4.94
C LEU A 81 -9.21 8.75 -4.59
N ASP A 82 -8.96 8.97 -3.29
CA ASP A 82 -8.35 10.19 -2.76
C ASP A 82 -7.73 9.93 -1.36
N ALA A 83 -7.23 10.97 -0.69
CA ALA A 83 -6.59 10.87 0.63
C ALA A 83 -7.54 10.48 1.79
N THR A 84 -8.85 10.49 1.54
CA THR A 84 -9.89 10.16 2.52
C THR A 84 -10.68 8.90 2.15
N ARG A 85 -10.49 8.36 0.94
CA ARG A 85 -11.21 7.18 0.45
C ARG A 85 -10.29 6.21 -0.25
N TRP A 86 -9.96 5.12 0.43
CA TRP A 86 -9.05 4.09 -0.05
C TRP A 86 -9.23 2.78 0.72
N VAL A 87 -8.76 1.69 0.14
CA VAL A 87 -8.65 0.38 0.79
C VAL A 87 -7.20 -0.08 0.66
N LYS A 88 -6.59 -0.56 1.74
CA LYS A 88 -5.32 -1.31 1.68
C LYS A 88 -5.57 -2.74 2.16
N THR A 89 -4.94 -3.71 1.50
CA THR A 89 -5.04 -5.12 1.87
C THR A 89 -3.73 -5.84 1.56
N GLY A 90 -3.29 -6.73 2.45
CA GLY A 90 -2.04 -7.45 2.26
C GLY A 90 -1.50 -8.04 3.55
N VAL A 91 -0.18 -8.19 3.59
CA VAL A 91 0.52 -8.66 4.78
C VAL A 91 0.80 -7.47 5.70
N GLU A 92 0.54 -7.65 6.99
CA GLU A 92 0.96 -6.75 8.07
C GLU A 92 1.66 -7.57 9.14
N PHE A 93 2.85 -7.14 9.55
CA PHE A 93 3.61 -7.80 10.59
C PHE A 93 3.27 -7.20 11.96
N SER A 94 2.61 -7.97 12.81
CA SER A 94 2.26 -7.54 14.17
C SER A 94 2.61 -8.64 15.15
N ASP A 95 3.03 -8.27 16.35
CA ASP A 95 3.25 -9.20 17.47
C ASP A 95 4.18 -10.39 17.14
N GLY A 96 5.11 -10.19 16.20
CA GLY A 96 6.06 -11.21 15.75
C GLY A 96 5.54 -12.17 14.68
N GLU A 97 4.32 -11.96 14.17
CA GLU A 97 3.68 -12.79 13.15
C GLU A 97 3.20 -11.99 11.94
N ALA A 98 3.06 -12.66 10.80
CA ALA A 98 2.51 -12.08 9.58
C ALA A 98 0.99 -12.32 9.52
N PHE A 99 0.20 -11.26 9.54
CA PHE A 99 -1.25 -11.30 9.42
C PHE A 99 -1.70 -10.88 8.01
N LEU A 100 -2.83 -11.43 7.58
CA LEU A 100 -3.61 -10.84 6.49
C LEU A 100 -4.42 -9.69 7.08
N SER A 101 -4.13 -8.47 6.65
CA SER A 101 -4.77 -7.24 7.14
C SER A 101 -5.50 -6.54 6.00
N THR A 102 -6.65 -5.93 6.30
CA THR A 102 -7.40 -5.09 5.38
C THR A 102 -7.95 -3.91 6.16
N VAL A 103 -7.74 -2.72 5.61
CA VAL A 103 -8.29 -1.48 6.16
C VAL A 103 -9.11 -0.80 5.08
N VAL A 104 -10.37 -0.53 5.39
CA VAL A 104 -11.28 0.24 4.52
C VAL A 104 -11.39 1.64 5.08
N THR A 105 -11.09 2.63 4.27
CA THR A 105 -11.16 4.03 4.69
C THR A 105 -12.19 4.76 3.86
N ASP A 106 -13.24 5.25 4.53
CA ASP A 106 -14.22 6.21 4.00
C ASP A 106 -14.40 7.34 5.02
N GLY A 107 -13.56 8.37 4.89
CA GLY A 107 -13.35 9.40 5.91
C GLY A 107 -12.48 8.93 7.08
N LYS A 108 -12.82 7.77 7.67
CA LYS A 108 -12.12 7.10 8.77
C LYS A 108 -11.78 5.66 8.40
N SER A 109 -10.72 5.12 9.01
CA SER A 109 -10.28 3.74 8.80
C SER A 109 -11.09 2.76 9.65
N ASP A 110 -11.54 1.67 9.05
CA ASP A 110 -12.07 0.46 9.69
C ASP A 110 -11.10 -0.69 9.44
#